data_AF-A0A2N4U1D8-F1
#
_entry.id   AF-A0A2N4U1D8-F1
#
_cell.length_a   1.000
_cell.length_b   1.000
_cell.length_c   1.000
_cell.angle_alpha   90.00
_cell.angle_beta   90.00
_cell.angle_gamma   90.00
#
_symmetry.space_group_name_H-M   'P 1'
#
loop_
_entity.id
_entity.type
_entity.pdbx_description
1 polymer ?
#
loop_
_entity_poly.entity_id
_entity_poly.type
_entity_poly.pdbx_seq_one_letter_code
_entity_poly.pdbx_strand_id
1 'polypeptide(L)'
;MPKLKVGHISPTPAEDAEINAAILTDPDTREMTDEDFGRAKIGAPLGNDGKTRITIWVDCSTVTAFKSRAAKQGKGYQTLINETLRAAASKDGGAITEDALRRILREELHQA
;
A
#
# COMPACT_ATOMS: atom_id res chain seq x y z
N MET A 1 -4.83 17.95 -4.97
CA MET A 1 -3.70 17.57 -5.84
C MET A 1 -2.57 17.04 -4.96
N PRO A 2 -1.92 15.91 -5.30
CA PRO A 2 -0.76 15.43 -4.56
C PRO A 2 0.33 16.51 -4.56
N LYS A 3 0.97 16.75 -3.41
CA LYS A 3 2.08 17.70 -3.35
C LYS A 3 3.28 17.13 -4.10
N LEU A 4 3.89 17.96 -4.95
CA LEU A 4 5.11 17.61 -5.68
C LEU A 4 6.23 17.29 -4.69
N LYS A 5 7.12 16.36 -5.05
CA LYS A 5 8.21 15.93 -4.16
C LYS A 5 9.15 17.09 -3.87
N VAL A 6 9.74 17.11 -2.67
CA VAL A 6 10.79 18.07 -2.31
C VAL A 6 11.96 17.95 -3.30
N GLY A 7 12.41 19.08 -3.85
CA GLY A 7 13.45 19.12 -4.89
C GLY A 7 12.94 19.09 -6.34
N HIS A 8 11.63 19.20 -6.57
CA HIS A 8 11.10 19.30 -7.92
C HIS A 8 11.48 20.63 -8.58
N ILE A 9 12.21 20.54 -9.68
CA ILE A 9 12.48 21.64 -10.60
C ILE A 9 11.41 21.55 -11.70
N SER A 10 10.57 22.57 -11.82
CA SER A 10 9.68 22.72 -12.96
C SER A 10 10.45 23.43 -14.08
N PRO A 11 10.38 22.96 -15.33
CA PRO A 11 10.97 23.67 -16.45
C PRO A 11 10.50 25.13 -16.50
N THR A 12 11.38 26.02 -16.94
CA THR A 12 11.00 27.39 -17.25
C THR A 12 10.20 27.43 -18.55
N PRO A 13 9.38 28.46 -18.79
CA PRO A 13 8.62 28.59 -20.04
C PRO A 13 9.49 28.61 -21.31
N ALA A 14 10.74 29.05 -21.20
CA ALA A 14 11.69 29.04 -22.30
C ALA A 14 12.20 27.61 -22.59
N GLU A 15 12.54 26.85 -21.56
CA GLU A 15 12.94 25.45 -21.69
C GLU A 15 11.78 24.58 -22.21
N ASP A 16 10.54 24.82 -21.76
CA ASP A 16 9.36 24.15 -22.29
C ASP A 16 9.16 24.43 -23.79
N ALA A 17 9.41 25.66 -24.24
CA ALA A 17 9.30 26.02 -25.66
C ALA A 17 10.37 25.31 -26.51
N GLU A 18 11.61 25.22 -26.02
CA GLU A 18 12.70 24.49 -26.68
C GLU A 18 12.42 22.97 -26.74
N ILE A 19 11.90 22.39 -25.66
CA ILE A 19 11.49 20.98 -25.61
C ILE A 19 10.39 20.70 -26.64
N ASN A 20 9.36 21.55 -26.70
CA ASN A 20 8.27 21.40 -27.67
C ASN A 20 8.76 21.57 -29.12
N ALA A 21 9.68 22.50 -29.37
CA ALA A 21 10.27 22.68 -30.69
C ALA A 21 11.10 21.45 -31.12
N ALA A 22 11.87 20.87 -30.20
CA ALA A 22 12.66 19.68 -30.44
C ALA A 22 11.77 18.45 -30.74
N ILE A 23 10.66 18.28 -30.01
CA ILE A 23 9.65 17.24 -30.21
C ILE A 23 9.07 17.30 -31.64
N LEU A 24 8.74 18.49 -32.13
CA LEU A 24 8.18 18.68 -33.48
C LEU A 24 9.17 18.37 -34.61
N THR A 25 10.47 18.50 -34.35
CA THR A 25 11.52 18.21 -35.34
C THR A 25 11.93 16.75 -35.42
N ASP A 26 11.51 15.92 -34.46
CA ASP A 26 11.86 14.51 -34.40
C ASP A 26 10.92 13.64 -35.26
N PRO A 27 11.41 12.99 -36.35
CA PRO A 27 10.60 12.19 -37.25
C PRO A 27 10.00 10.93 -36.59
N ASP A 28 10.54 10.46 -35.47
CA ASP A 28 10.04 9.29 -34.75
C ASP A 28 9.05 9.66 -33.63
N THR A 29 8.87 10.95 -33.33
CA THR A 29 7.96 11.41 -32.30
C THR A 29 6.53 11.54 -32.84
N ARG A 30 5.74 10.49 -32.63
CA ARG A 30 4.30 10.46 -32.93
C ARG A 30 3.50 11.14 -31.81
N GLU A 31 2.95 12.32 -32.07
CA GLU A 31 1.96 12.93 -31.18
C GLU A 31 0.67 12.09 -31.17
N MET A 32 0.16 11.83 -29.97
CA MET A 32 -1.07 11.07 -29.78
C MET A 32 -2.26 11.95 -30.17
N THR A 33 -3.06 11.52 -31.14
CA THR A 33 -4.22 12.30 -31.60
C THR A 33 -5.40 12.17 -30.64
N ASP A 34 -6.37 13.08 -30.72
CA ASP A 34 -7.61 13.01 -29.94
C ASP A 34 -8.36 11.67 -30.13
N GLU A 35 -8.25 11.08 -31.32
CA GLU A 35 -8.80 9.76 -31.64
C GLU A 35 -8.06 8.63 -30.91
N ASP A 36 -6.75 8.76 -30.74
CA ASP A 36 -5.95 7.83 -29.95
C ASP A 36 -6.26 7.95 -28.46
N PHE A 37 -6.48 9.18 -27.95
CA PHE A 37 -6.99 9.41 -26.61
C PHE A 37 -8.39 8.82 -26.40
N GLY A 38 -9.28 8.94 -27.39
CA GLY A 38 -10.61 8.32 -27.36
C GLY A 38 -10.56 6.78 -27.33
N ARG A 39 -9.54 6.18 -27.94
CA ARG A 39 -9.30 4.72 -27.95
C ARG A 39 -8.48 4.23 -26.76
N ALA A 40 -7.82 5.12 -26.03
CA ALA A 40 -7.02 4.77 -24.87
C ALA A 40 -7.92 4.22 -23.76
N LYS A 41 -7.79 2.91 -23.49
CA LYS A 41 -8.41 2.30 -22.32
C LYS A 41 -7.52 2.58 -21.12
N ILE A 42 -8.02 3.38 -20.18
CA ILE A 42 -7.46 3.44 -18.83
C ILE A 42 -7.54 2.01 -18.29
N GLY A 43 -6.38 1.41 -17.98
CA GLY A 43 -6.30 0.06 -17.45
C GLY A 43 -7.30 -0.12 -16.32
N ALA A 44 -8.07 -1.20 -16.37
CA ALA A 44 -9.05 -1.50 -15.32
C ALA A 44 -8.36 -1.39 -13.95
N PRO A 45 -9.00 -0.80 -12.94
CA PRO A 45 -8.45 -0.84 -11.58
C PRO A 45 -8.15 -2.30 -11.29
N LEU A 46 -6.93 -2.64 -10.86
CA LEU A 46 -6.62 -3.99 -10.40
C LEU A 46 -7.75 -4.38 -9.45
N GLY A 47 -8.48 -5.44 -9.80
CA GLY A 47 -9.66 -5.83 -9.06
C GLY A 47 -9.29 -6.10 -7.61
N ASN A 48 -10.30 -6.06 -6.74
CA ASN A 48 -10.12 -6.40 -5.33
C ASN A 48 -10.11 -7.93 -5.15
N ASP A 49 -9.45 -8.67 -6.04
CA ASP A 49 -9.57 -10.11 -6.23
C ASP A 49 -9.40 -10.83 -4.88
N GLY A 50 -10.47 -11.43 -4.37
CA GLY A 50 -10.48 -12.15 -3.09
C GLY A 50 -10.61 -11.30 -1.81
N LYS A 51 -10.90 -10.00 -1.89
CA LYS A 51 -11.15 -9.13 -0.73
C LYS A 51 -12.61 -8.69 -0.65
N THR A 52 -13.25 -8.95 0.49
CA THR A 52 -14.61 -8.47 0.78
C THR A 52 -14.56 -7.15 1.53
N ARG A 53 -15.28 -6.12 1.05
CA ARG A 53 -15.46 -4.87 1.78
C ARG A 53 -16.40 -5.11 2.96
N ILE A 54 -15.94 -4.83 4.18
CA ILE A 54 -16.74 -4.90 5.40
C ILE A 54 -16.95 -3.50 5.98
N THR A 55 -18.11 -3.28 6.59
CA THR A 55 -18.39 -2.08 7.39
C THR A 55 -18.37 -2.48 8.85
N ILE A 56 -17.34 -2.05 9.57
CA ILE A 56 -17.17 -2.32 11.01
C ILE A 56 -16.81 -1.03 11.74
N TRP A 57 -17.18 -0.95 13.01
CA TRP A 57 -16.72 0.10 13.91
C TRP A 57 -15.43 -0.37 14.58
N VAL A 58 -14.41 0.48 14.59
CA VAL A 58 -13.11 0.23 15.23
C VAL A 58 -12.72 1.46 16.01
N ASP A 59 -12.19 1.26 17.22
CA ASP A 59 -11.75 2.36 18.08
C ASP A 59 -10.73 3.27 17.40
N CYS A 60 -10.86 4.57 17.65
CA CYS A 60 -9.97 5.59 17.07
C CYS A 60 -8.50 5.37 17.47
N SER A 61 -8.25 4.94 18.71
CA SER A 61 -6.91 4.60 19.22
C SER A 61 -6.28 3.46 18.43
N THR A 62 -7.05 2.39 18.17
CA THR A 62 -6.63 1.24 17.37
C THR A 62 -6.28 1.66 15.95
N VAL A 63 -7.16 2.39 15.26
CA VAL A 63 -6.88 2.88 13.88
C VAL A 63 -5.62 3.75 13.86
N THR A 64 -5.43 4.61 14.85
CA THR A 64 -4.26 5.49 14.95
C THR A 64 -2.97 4.70 15.16
N ALA A 65 -2.98 3.69 16.03
CA ALA A 65 -1.84 2.81 16.25
C ALA A 65 -1.43 2.05 14.98
N PHE A 66 -2.39 1.50 14.23
CA PHE A 66 -2.13 0.80 12.97
C PHE A 66 -1.61 1.75 11.89
N LYS A 67 -2.10 2.98 11.80
CA LYS A 67 -1.56 4.00 10.88
C LYS A 67 -0.09 4.31 11.17
N SER A 68 0.25 4.55 12.44
CA SER A 68 1.63 4.84 12.84
C SER A 68 2.57 3.66 12.56
N ARG A 69 2.14 2.43 12.87
CA ARG A 69 2.93 1.22 12.62
C ARG A 69 3.11 0.95 11.12
N ALA A 70 2.07 1.15 10.33
CA ALA A 70 2.12 0.95 8.89
C ALA A 70 3.07 1.95 8.20
N ALA A 71 3.06 3.22 8.63
CA ALA A 71 3.98 4.24 8.13
C ALA A 71 5.45 3.88 8.39
N LYS A 72 5.77 3.33 9.57
CA LYS A 72 7.13 2.86 9.91
C LYS A 72 7.59 1.68 9.05
N GLN A 73 6.66 0.83 8.59
CA GLN A 73 6.95 -0.36 7.78
C GLN A 73 6.84 -0.11 6.27
N GLY A 74 6.48 1.11 5.83
CA GLY A 74 6.20 1.40 4.42
C GLY A 74 5.01 0.63 3.84
N LYS A 75 4.13 0.09 4.69
CA LYS A 75 2.94 -0.68 4.29
C LYS A 75 1.67 0.19 4.41
N GLY A 76 0.62 -0.21 3.70
CA GLY A 76 -0.72 0.35 3.91
C GLY A 76 -1.32 -0.12 5.25
N TYR A 77 -2.00 0.77 5.98
CA TYR A 77 -2.62 0.41 7.26
C TYR A 77 -3.69 -0.68 7.12
N GLN A 78 -4.44 -0.69 6.02
CA GLN A 78 -5.42 -1.73 5.72
C GLN A 78 -4.76 -3.11 5.53
N THR A 79 -3.61 -3.15 4.85
CA THR A 79 -2.83 -4.39 4.67
C THR A 79 -2.38 -4.94 6.01
N LEU A 80 -1.86 -4.08 6.88
CA LEU A 80 -1.41 -4.46 8.22
C LEU A 80 -2.56 -4.98 9.09
N ILE A 81 -3.73 -4.34 9.03
CA ILE A 81 -4.94 -4.80 9.73
C ILE A 81 -5.33 -6.19 9.21
N ASN A 82 -5.39 -6.39 7.90
CA ASN A 82 -5.75 -7.67 7.30
C ASN A 82 -4.76 -8.79 7.62
N GLU A 83 -3.45 -8.51 7.60
CA GLU A 83 -2.40 -9.45 8.04
C GLU A 83 -2.60 -9.86 9.50
N THR A 84 -2.93 -8.89 10.38
CA THR A 84 -3.15 -9.14 11.81
C THR A 84 -4.41 -9.98 12.05
N LEU A 85 -5.52 -9.65 11.38
CA LEU A 85 -6.76 -10.43 11.47
C LEU A 85 -6.58 -11.85 10.93
N ARG A 86 -5.85 -12.02 9.83
CA ARG A 86 -5.49 -13.34 9.29
C ARG A 86 -4.66 -14.14 10.29
N ALA A 87 -3.61 -13.53 10.86
CA ALA A 87 -2.77 -14.18 11.85
C ALA A 87 -3.55 -14.57 13.11
N ALA A 88 -4.48 -13.73 13.56
CA ALA A 88 -5.35 -14.05 14.69
C ALA A 88 -6.29 -15.22 14.37
N ALA A 89 -6.97 -15.20 13.22
CA ALA A 89 -7.86 -16.28 12.79
C ALA A 89 -7.14 -17.61 12.55
N SER A 90 -5.87 -17.58 12.10
CA SER A 90 -5.06 -18.79 11.96
C SER A 90 -4.58 -19.36 13.29
N LYS A 91 -4.56 -18.57 14.38
CA LYS A 91 -4.11 -19.02 15.70
C LYS A 91 -5.17 -19.84 16.46
N ASP A 92 -6.42 -19.83 16.02
CA ASP A 92 -7.49 -20.68 16.56
C ASP A 92 -7.27 -22.19 16.28
N GLY A 93 -6.23 -22.55 15.51
CA GLY A 93 -5.81 -23.93 15.25
C GLY A 93 -4.59 -24.43 16.04
N GLY A 94 -3.99 -23.65 16.95
CA GLY A 94 -2.85 -24.16 17.74
C GLY A 94 -1.77 -23.15 18.14
N ALA A 95 -2.11 -21.91 18.49
CA ALA A 95 -1.15 -21.11 19.25
C ALA A 95 -1.03 -21.69 20.66
N ILE A 96 0.17 -22.12 21.05
CA ILE A 96 0.51 -22.45 22.44
C ILE A 96 -0.01 -21.31 23.32
N THR A 97 -1.02 -21.61 24.12
CA THR A 97 -1.60 -20.65 25.04
C THR A 97 -0.54 -20.25 26.05
N GLU A 98 -0.62 -19.02 26.55
CA GLU A 98 0.28 -18.53 27.61
C GLU A 98 0.29 -19.49 28.81
N ASP A 99 -0.86 -20.11 29.10
CA ASP A 99 -1.01 -21.12 30.14
C ASP A 99 -0.30 -22.44 29.81
N ALA A 100 -0.31 -22.88 28.55
CA ALA A 100 0.47 -24.04 28.13
C ALA A 100 1.98 -23.75 28.25
N LEU A 101 2.42 -22.55 27.91
CA LEU A 101 3.82 -22.14 28.06
C LEU A 101 4.23 -22.09 29.54
N ARG A 102 3.40 -21.52 30.41
CA ARG A 102 3.64 -21.48 31.87
C ARG A 102 3.67 -22.87 32.49
N ARG A 103 2.80 -23.77 32.03
CA ARG A 103 2.75 -25.15 32.51
C ARG A 103 4.06 -25.87 32.19
N ILE A 104 4.48 -25.84 30.93
CA ILE A 104 5.71 -26.49 30.48
C ILE A 104 6.93 -25.94 31.24
N LEU A 105 7.04 -24.61 31.39
CA LEU A 105 8.14 -24.00 32.14
C LEU A 105 8.19 -24.43 33.61
N ARG A 106 7.05 -24.64 34.27
CA ARG A 106 7.02 -25.14 35.66
C ARG A 106 7.40 -26.62 35.76
N GLU A 107 6.97 -27.44 34.81
CA GLU A 107 7.31 -28.86 34.76
C GLU A 107 8.83 -29.04 34.60
N GLU A 108 9.46 -28.29 33.69
CA GLU A 108 10.93 -28.34 33.49
C GLU A 108 11.72 -27.81 34.69
N LEU A 109 11.24 -26.77 35.37
CA LEU A 109 11.91 -26.23 36.57
C LEU A 109 11.81 -27.13 37.81
N HIS A 110 10.88 -28.08 37.87
CA HIS A 110 10.75 -29.05 38.98
C HIS A 110 11.45 -30.38 38.70
N GLN A 111 11.87 -30.63 37.46
CA GLN A 111 12.60 -31.84 37.05
C GLN A 111 14.13 -31.68 37.17
N ALA A 112 14.62 -30.46 37.45
CA ALA A 112 16.02 -30.14 37.74
C ALA A 112 16.29 -30.03 39.25
#